data_AF-A0AAW5FF09-F1
#
_entry.id   AF-A0AAW5FF09-F1
#
_cell.length_a   1.000
_cell.length_b   1.000
_cell.length_c   1.000
_cell.angle_alpha   90.00
_cell.angle_beta   90.00
_cell.angle_gamma   90.00
#
_symmetry.space_group_name_H-M   'P 1'
#
loop_
_entity.id
_entity.type
_entity.pdbx_description
1 polymer ?
#
loop_
_entity_poly.entity_id
_entity_poly.type
_entity_poly.pdbx_seq_one_letter_code
_entity_poly.pdbx_strand_id
1 'polypeptide(L)'
;MKADPIPCPCCSQPVSEPTVDMVIEHLRVPPLQARILGAIWKGKGHPIPTEAIIAAMDRTERPRPHDYEDFKIALHHLRKRLKSIGIAIRNTGYARGYHIEFPGGQSNAASS
;
A
#
# COMPACT_ATOMS: atom_id res chain seq x y z
N MET A 1 -11.44 -14.06 8.33
CA MET A 1 -10.70 -13.16 9.25
C MET A 1 -11.44 -11.84 9.26
N LYS A 2 -11.82 -11.35 10.45
CA LYS A 2 -12.47 -10.05 10.62
C LYS A 2 -11.38 -8.96 10.54
N ALA A 3 -11.61 -7.89 9.79
CA ALA A 3 -10.65 -6.78 9.72
C ALA A 3 -10.56 -6.10 11.09
N ASP A 4 -9.34 -5.82 11.54
CA ASP A 4 -9.07 -5.07 12.76
C ASP A 4 -9.09 -3.56 12.42
N PRO A 5 -10.06 -2.78 12.91
CA PRO A 5 -10.15 -1.37 12.57
C PRO A 5 -9.06 -0.56 13.28
N ILE A 6 -8.52 0.45 12.59
CA ILE A 6 -7.55 1.37 13.21
C ILE A 6 -8.28 2.30 14.20
N PRO A 7 -7.87 2.34 15.48
CA PRO A 7 -8.46 3.23 16.46
C PRO A 7 -8.00 4.68 16.26
N CYS A 8 -8.93 5.63 16.37
CA CYS A 8 -8.62 7.05 16.36
C CYS A 8 -7.81 7.43 17.62
N PRO A 9 -6.66 8.11 17.50
CA PRO A 9 -5.86 8.50 18.66
C PRO A 9 -6.58 9.51 19.58
N CYS A 10 -7.57 10.24 19.06
CA CYS A 10 -8.29 11.27 19.83
C CYS A 10 -9.47 10.70 20.64
N CYS A 11 -10.21 9.73 20.09
CA CYS A 11 -11.48 9.26 20.66
C CYS A 11 -11.63 7.74 20.74
N SER A 12 -10.60 6.98 20.33
CA SER A 12 -10.57 5.51 20.27
C SER A 12 -11.65 4.86 19.40
N GLN A 13 -12.43 5.65 18.65
CA GLN A 13 -13.43 5.13 17.71
C GLN A 13 -12.76 4.56 16.46
N PRO A 14 -13.37 3.55 15.80
CA PRO A 14 -12.91 3.04 14.51
C PRO A 14 -12.82 4.14 13.46
N VAL A 15 -11.69 4.23 12.77
CA VAL A 15 -11.47 5.22 11.71
C VAL A 15 -11.95 4.63 10.37
N SER A 16 -12.90 5.31 9.73
CA SER A 16 -13.43 4.90 8.42
C SER A 16 -12.43 5.14 7.28
N GLU A 17 -11.69 6.24 7.34
CA GLU A 17 -10.70 6.64 6.35
C GLU A 17 -9.34 6.90 7.02
N PRO A 18 -8.53 5.86 7.25
CA PRO A 18 -7.23 6.02 7.87
C PRO A 18 -6.25 6.73 6.93
N THR A 19 -5.42 7.60 7.50
CA THR A 19 -4.27 8.15 6.76
C THR A 19 -3.18 7.09 6.61
N VAL A 20 -2.28 7.29 5.66
CA VAL A 20 -1.14 6.39 5.46
C VAL A 20 -0.27 6.29 6.72
N ASP A 21 -0.06 7.41 7.42
CA ASP A 21 0.77 7.45 8.63
C ASP A 21 0.12 6.67 9.77
N MET A 22 -1.20 6.78 9.94
CA MET A 22 -1.94 5.97 10.92
C MET A 22 -1.77 4.47 10.66
N VAL A 23 -1.76 4.04 9.38
CA VAL A 23 -1.56 2.64 9.02
C VAL A 23 -0.13 2.18 9.28
N ILE A 24 0.85 3.03 8.94
CA ILE A 24 2.28 2.76 9.18
C ILE A 24 2.54 2.56 10.67
N GLU A 25 2.02 3.46 11.50
CA GLU A 25 2.19 3.41 12.95
C GLU A 25 1.47 2.21 13.57
N HIS A 26 0.20 2.00 13.22
CA HIS A 26 -0.61 0.92 13.78
C HIS A 26 -0.04 -0.46 13.46
N LEU A 27 0.39 -0.70 12.22
CA LEU A 27 0.94 -1.98 11.78
C LEU A 27 2.46 -2.11 11.99
N ARG A 28 3.10 -1.08 12.56
CA ARG A 28 4.57 -0.99 12.70
C ARG A 28 5.28 -1.34 11.40
N VAL A 29 4.86 -0.69 10.31
CA VAL A 29 5.35 -0.97 8.95
C VAL A 29 6.84 -0.58 8.85
N PRO A 30 7.74 -1.48 8.44
CA PRO A 30 9.16 -1.17 8.28
C PRO A 30 9.40 -0.02 7.27
N PRO A 31 10.49 0.78 7.43
CA PRO A 31 10.70 1.99 6.62
C PRO A 31 10.61 1.79 5.10
N LEU A 32 11.19 0.71 4.56
CA LEU A 32 11.12 0.42 3.13
C LEU A 32 9.68 0.13 2.68
N GLN A 33 8.94 -0.65 3.45
CA GLN A 33 7.53 -0.96 3.18
C GLN A 33 6.65 0.29 3.33
N ALA A 34 6.97 1.19 4.27
CA ALA A 34 6.27 2.44 4.47
C ALA A 34 6.44 3.39 3.25
N ARG A 35 7.63 3.42 2.63
CA ARG A 35 7.86 4.17 1.38
C ARG A 35 7.03 3.62 0.23
N ILE A 36 7.03 2.30 0.05
CA ILE A 36 6.19 1.62 -0.96
C ILE A 36 4.73 1.96 -0.72
N LEU A 37 4.29 1.84 0.54
CA LEU A 37 2.91 2.12 0.93
C LEU A 37 2.54 3.56 0.62
N GLY A 38 3.36 4.54 1.02
CA GLY A 38 3.15 5.96 0.74
C GLY A 38 3.11 6.28 -0.74
N ALA A 39 3.98 5.66 -1.56
CA ALA A 39 3.97 5.84 -3.00
C ALA A 39 2.64 5.38 -3.63
N ILE A 40 2.15 4.21 -3.23
CA ILE A 40 0.87 3.66 -3.73
C ILE A 40 -0.32 4.46 -3.18
N TRP A 41 -0.25 4.91 -1.92
CA TRP A 41 -1.32 5.67 -1.26
C TRP A 41 -1.58 7.01 -1.95
N LYS A 42 -0.54 7.65 -2.49
CA LYS A 42 -0.67 8.90 -3.28
C LYS A 42 -1.56 8.72 -4.51
N GLY A 43 -1.65 7.50 -5.06
CA GLY A 43 -2.56 7.19 -6.17
C GLY A 43 -4.03 7.19 -5.80
N LYS A 44 -4.39 7.12 -4.50
CA LYS A 44 -5.79 7.14 -4.01
C LYS A 44 -6.73 6.21 -4.79
N GLY A 45 -6.28 4.99 -5.10
CA GLY A 45 -7.04 4.00 -5.87
C GLY A 45 -6.71 3.96 -7.37
N HIS A 46 -5.98 4.95 -7.89
CA HIS A 46 -5.42 4.87 -9.23
C HIS A 46 -4.12 4.04 -9.27
N PRO A 47 -3.88 3.30 -10.36
CA PRO A 47 -2.63 2.55 -10.53
C PRO A 47 -1.41 3.46 -10.60
N ILE A 48 -0.40 3.17 -9.79
CA ILE A 48 0.91 3.81 -9.82
C ILE A 48 1.93 2.87 -10.48
N PRO A 49 2.69 3.34 -11.50
CA PRO A 49 3.70 2.54 -12.18
C PRO A 49 4.74 1.95 -11.22
N THR A 50 5.22 0.75 -11.51
CA THR A 50 6.21 0.04 -10.68
C THR A 50 7.49 0.86 -10.52
N GLU A 51 7.92 1.51 -11.60
CA GLU A 51 9.11 2.35 -11.67
C GLU A 51 8.99 3.56 -10.73
N ALA A 52 7.80 4.16 -10.63
CA ALA A 52 7.55 5.27 -9.71
C ALA A 52 7.58 4.81 -8.25
N ILE A 53 7.14 3.58 -7.97
CA ILE A 53 7.19 2.99 -6.62
C ILE A 53 8.63 2.64 -6.25
N ILE A 54 9.39 2.05 -7.17
CA ILE A 54 10.82 1.74 -6.97
C ILE A 54 11.61 3.04 -6.77
N ALA A 55 11.35 4.08 -7.56
CA ALA A 55 11.97 5.39 -7.37
C ALA A 55 11.68 6.00 -5.98
N ALA A 56 10.52 5.68 -5.38
CA ALA A 56 10.19 6.11 -4.02
C ALA A 56 10.83 5.25 -2.92
N MET A 57 11.30 4.03 -3.24
CA MET A 57 12.05 3.18 -2.31
C MET A 57 13.45 3.74 -2.04
N ASP A 58 14.06 4.28 -3.09
CA ASP A 58 15.48 4.59 -3.16
C ASP A 58 15.77 6.07 -2.89
N ARG A 59 16.86 6.35 -2.16
CA ARG A 59 17.40 7.71 -1.98
C ARG A 59 18.44 8.08 -3.04
N THR A 60 18.79 7.13 -3.90
CA THR A 60 19.81 7.25 -4.94
C THR A 60 19.14 7.41 -6.30
N GLU A 61 19.64 8.35 -7.10
CA GLU A 61 19.02 8.80 -8.37
C GLU A 61 18.93 7.74 -9.49
N ARG A 62 19.39 6.50 -9.25
CA ARG A 62 19.38 5.42 -10.24
C ARG A 62 19.04 4.04 -9.65
N PRO A 63 17.97 3.38 -10.14
CA PRO A 63 17.62 2.04 -9.70
C PRO A 63 18.64 1.00 -10.17
N ARG A 64 18.97 0.07 -9.28
CA ARG A 64 19.84 -1.08 -9.49
C ARG A 64 19.00 -2.34 -9.74
N PRO A 65 19.52 -3.37 -10.43
CA PRO A 65 18.74 -4.55 -10.80
C PRO A 65 18.07 -5.28 -9.62
N HIS A 66 18.71 -5.30 -8.44
CA HIS A 66 18.15 -5.93 -7.24
C HIS A 66 16.96 -5.17 -6.63
N ASP A 67 16.73 -3.90 -7.02
CA ASP A 67 15.63 -3.10 -6.45
C ASP A 67 14.25 -3.66 -6.83
N TYR A 68 14.14 -4.35 -7.97
CA TYR A 68 12.90 -5.05 -8.37
C TYR A 68 12.63 -6.29 -7.51
N GLU A 69 13.67 -7.00 -7.09
CA GLU A 69 13.54 -8.16 -6.21
C GLU A 69 13.19 -7.72 -4.79
N ASP A 70 13.88 -6.70 -4.28
CA ASP A 70 13.61 -6.06 -3.00
C ASP A 70 12.18 -5.52 -2.94
N PHE A 71 11.73 -4.87 -4.02
CA PHE A 71 10.35 -4.41 -4.15
C PHE A 71 9.35 -5.56 -4.01
N LYS A 72 9.54 -6.66 -4.75
CA LYS A 72 8.62 -7.82 -4.69
C LYS A 72 8.56 -8.42 -3.30
N ILE A 73 9.70 -8.59 -2.64
CA ILE A 73 9.79 -9.13 -1.28
C ILE A 73 9.08 -8.19 -0.30
N ALA A 74 9.42 -6.90 -0.33
CA ALA A 74 8.82 -5.90 0.54
C ALA A 74 7.30 -5.80 0.33
N LEU A 75 6.84 -5.81 -0.92
CA LEU A 75 5.42 -5.76 -1.28
C LEU A 75 4.66 -6.99 -0.77
N HIS A 76 5.23 -8.18 -0.88
CA HIS A 76 4.62 -9.41 -0.35
C HIS A 76 4.41 -9.32 1.16
N HIS A 77 5.44 -8.88 1.89
CA HIS A 77 5.36 -8.69 3.33
C HIS A 77 4.39 -7.57 3.73
N LEU A 78 4.32 -6.48 2.97
CA LEU A 78 3.38 -5.38 3.18
C LEU A 78 1.92 -5.86 2.98
N ARG A 79 1.62 -6.60 1.90
CA ARG A 79 0.30 -7.17 1.65
C ARG A 79 -0.19 -8.07 2.78
N LYS A 80 0.70 -8.91 3.33
CA LYS A 80 0.37 -9.76 4.48
C LYS A 80 -0.02 -8.94 5.70
N ARG A 81 0.65 -7.81 5.96
CA ARG A 81 0.32 -6.90 7.06
C ARG A 81 -1.03 -6.22 6.84
N LEU A 82 -1.24 -5.60 5.67
CA LEU A 82 -2.46 -4.85 5.35
C LEU A 82 -3.73 -5.72 5.37
N LYS A 83 -3.61 -7.01 5.06
CA LYS A 83 -4.72 -7.97 5.14
C LYS A 83 -5.40 -8.00 6.51
N SER A 84 -4.66 -7.74 7.60
CA SER A 84 -5.21 -7.71 8.97
C SER A 84 -6.26 -6.61 9.17
N ILE A 85 -6.13 -5.49 8.45
CA ILE A 85 -7.01 -4.31 8.56
C ILE A 85 -7.93 -4.16 7.33
N GLY A 86 -7.99 -5.17 6.45
CA GLY A 86 -8.87 -5.18 5.29
C GLY A 86 -8.43 -4.33 4.10
N ILE A 87 -7.22 -3.77 4.12
CA ILE A 87 -6.64 -3.03 2.99
C ILE A 87 -5.93 -4.00 2.05
N ALA A 88 -6.10 -3.81 0.74
CA ALA A 88 -5.40 -4.60 -0.28
C ALA A 88 -4.58 -3.71 -1.21
N ILE A 89 -3.43 -4.23 -1.67
CA ILE A 89 -2.67 -3.65 -2.77
C ILE A 89 -2.78 -4.58 -3.97
N ARG A 90 -3.43 -4.13 -5.04
CA ARG A 90 -3.66 -4.92 -6.25
C ARG A 90 -2.72 -4.51 -7.38
N ASN A 91 -2.46 -5.45 -8.26
CA ASN A 91 -1.74 -5.22 -9.50
C ASN A 91 -2.78 -5.02 -10.61
N THR A 92 -2.64 -3.98 -11.43
CA THR A 92 -3.62 -3.61 -12.47
C THR A 92 -3.34 -4.30 -13.83
N GLY A 93 -2.50 -5.33 -13.84
CA GLY A 93 -2.06 -6.05 -15.04
C GLY A 93 -0.57 -5.87 -15.35
N TYR A 94 -0.09 -6.59 -16.37
CA TYR A 94 1.31 -6.57 -16.78
C TYR A 94 1.77 -5.13 -17.08
N ALA A 95 2.81 -4.67 -16.38
CA ALA A 95 3.38 -3.33 -16.48
C ALA A 95 2.43 -2.15 -16.19
N ARG A 96 1.24 -2.38 -15.60
CA ARG A 96 0.25 -1.32 -15.31
C ARG A 96 0.32 -0.77 -13.88
N GLY A 97 1.24 -1.27 -13.07
CA GLY A 97 1.47 -0.77 -11.72
C GLY A 97 0.51 -1.32 -10.65
N TYR A 98 0.41 -0.60 -9.53
CA TYR A 98 -0.30 -1.03 -8.33
C TYR A 98 -1.21 0.05 -7.77
N HIS A 99 -2.34 -0.35 -7.20
CA HIS A 99 -3.27 0.54 -6.51
C HIS A 99 -3.72 -0.04 -5.17
N ILE A 100 -4.26 0.83 -4.32
CA ILE A 100 -4.81 0.49 -3.01
C ILE A 100 -6.33 0.32 -3.10
N GLU A 101 -6.85 -0.69 -2.41
CA GLU A 101 -8.29 -0.92 -2.20
C GLU A 101 -8.58 -0.86 -0.70
N PHE A 102 -9.60 -0.09 -0.33
CA PHE A 102 -10.06 0.04 1.05
C PHE A 102 -11.22 -0.91 1.35
N PRO A 103 -11.36 -1.38 2.61
CA PRO A 103 -12.49 -2.19 3.02
C PRO A 103 -13.80 -1.41 2.79
N GLY A 104 -14.72 -1.97 2.00
CA GLY A 104 -16.00 -1.33 1.63
C GLY A 104 -15.95 -0.46 0.37
N GLY A 105 -14.79 -0.31 -0.26
CA GLY A 105 -14.67 0.32 -1.57
C GLY A 105 -15.21 -0.59 -2.67
N GLN A 106 -16.27 -0.15 -3.34
CA GLN A 106 -16.79 -0.81 -4.53
C GLN A 106 -15.69 -0.83 -5.61
N SER A 107 -15.17 -2.02 -5.90
CA SER A 107 -14.38 -2.26 -7.10
C SER A 107 -15.29 -2.07 -8.31
N ASN A 108 -15.39 -0.85 -8.82
CA ASN A 108 -15.85 -0.61 -10.18
C ASN A 108 -14.75 -1.08 -11.15
N ALA A 109 -14.56 -2.40 -11.23
CA ALA A 109 -13.99 -3.03 -12.39
C ALA A 109 -15.12 -3.05 -13.44
N ALA A 110 -15.24 -1.95 -14.18
CA ALA A 110 -16.03 -1.89 -15.39
C ALA A 110 -15.50 -2.92 -16.40
N SER A 111 -16.38 -3.85 -16.75
CA SER A 111 -16.60 -4.45 -18.06
C SER A 111 -15.53 -4.24 -19.13
N SER A 112 -14.99 -5.35 -19.64
CA SER A 112 -14.80 -5.62 -21.08
C SER A 112 -14.61 -7.12 -21.27
#